data_AF-A0A378BHA3-F1
#
_entry.id   AF-A0A378BHA3-F1
#
_cell.length_a   1.000
_cell.length_b   1.000
_cell.length_c   1.000
_cell.angle_alpha   90.00
_cell.angle_beta   90.00
_cell.angle_gamma   90.00
#
_symmetry.space_group_name_H-M   'P 1'
#
loop_
_entity.id
_entity.type
_entity.pdbx_description
1 polymer ?
#
loop_
_entity_poly.entity_id
_entity_poly.type
_entity_poly.pdbx_seq_one_letter_code
_entity_poly.pdbx_strand_id
1 'polypeptide(L)' 'MPFILRNVRLQGVDSVMVPTAERDAVWQRLAQLLPESYYQQAATEITLEQAPAYAADFLSNNIHGRTLVNIGQ' A
#
# COMPACT_ATOMS: atom_id res chain seq x y z
N MET A 1 -9.60 12.94 26.86
CA MET A 1 -9.01 11.64 27.25
C MET A 1 -9.70 10.48 26.52
N PRO A 2 -9.41 10.23 25.24
CA PRO A 2 -10.10 9.21 24.43
C PRO A 2 -9.80 7.76 24.87
N PHE A 3 -8.57 7.47 25.30
CA PHE A 3 -8.18 6.12 25.72
C PHE A 3 -8.88 5.69 27.03
N ILE A 4 -8.84 6.56 28.05
CA ILE A 4 -9.34 6.25 29.40
C ILE A 4 -10.88 6.32 29.47
N LEU A 5 -11.50 7.36 28.88
CA LEU A 5 -12.94 7.58 29.04
C LEU A 5 -13.80 6.96 27.92
N ARG A 6 -13.19 6.56 26.80
CA ARG A 6 -13.91 6.01 25.64
C ARG A 6 -13.35 4.67 25.16
N ASN A 7 -12.40 4.08 25.90
CA ASN A 7 -11.78 2.79 25.57
C ASN A 7 -11.28 2.71 24.10
N VAL A 8 -10.80 3.83 23.57
CA VAL A 8 -10.19 3.86 22.23
C VAL A 8 -8.82 3.17 22.31
N ARG A 9 -8.44 2.44 21.26
CA ARG A 9 -7.14 1.79 21.15
C ARG A 9 -6.27 2.44 20.09
N LEU A 10 -4.96 2.51 20.34
CA LEU A 10 -3.95 2.84 19.36
C LEU A 10 -3.22 1.54 18.98
N GLN A 11 -3.42 1.07 17.75
CA GLN A 11 -2.83 -0.18 17.27
C GLN A 11 -1.62 0.12 16.39
N GLY A 12 -0.45 -0.38 16.77
CA GLY A 12 0.73 -0.35 15.91
C GLY A 12 0.60 -1.34 14.76
N VAL A 13 0.94 -0.92 13.55
CA VAL A 13 0.98 -1.78 12.36
C VAL A 13 2.41 -1.74 11.82
N ASP A 14 3.08 -2.90 11.85
CA ASP A 14 4.37 -3.11 11.21
C ASP A 14 4.23 -4.21 10.16
N SER A 15 4.60 -3.91 8.91
CA SER A 15 4.56 -4.87 7.81
C SER A 15 5.88 -5.63 7.62
N VAL A 16 6.97 -5.16 8.23
CA VAL A 16 8.31 -5.70 7.98
C VAL A 16 8.52 -7.01 8.73
N MET A 17 8.23 -7.03 10.04
CA MET A 17 8.57 -8.18 10.89
C MET A 17 7.46 -9.23 11.04
N VAL A 18 6.38 -9.12 10.26
CA VAL A 18 5.29 -10.13 10.29
C VAL A 18 5.82 -11.50 9.87
N PRO A 19 5.58 -12.57 10.67
CA PRO A 19 5.98 -13.93 10.33
C PRO A 19 5.45 -14.37 8.97
N THR A 20 6.29 -15.03 8.17
CA THR A 20 5.91 -15.48 6.82
C THR A 20 4.66 -16.35 6.81
N ALA A 21 4.50 -17.23 7.81
CA ALA A 21 3.35 -18.12 7.93
C ALA A 21 2.00 -17.37 8.05
N GLU A 22 2.00 -16.14 8.54
CA GLU A 22 0.77 -15.32 8.65
C GLU A 22 0.48 -14.52 7.38
N ARG A 23 1.50 -14.26 6.55
CA ARG A 23 1.37 -13.39 5.36
C ARG A 23 0.39 -13.94 4.34
N ASP A 24 0.38 -15.26 4.13
CA ASP A 24 -0.51 -15.89 3.14
C ASP A 24 -1.99 -15.64 3.46
N ALA A 25 -2.37 -15.80 4.73
CA ALA A 25 -3.72 -15.54 5.18
C ALA A 25 -4.11 -14.05 5.02
N VAL A 26 -3.16 -13.13 5.29
CA VAL A 26 -3.38 -11.69 5.09
C VAL A 26 -3.59 -11.35 3.61
N TRP A 27 -2.75 -11.88 2.72
CA TRP A 27 -2.86 -11.65 1.27
C TRP A 27 -4.15 -12.24 0.69
N GLN A 28 -4.52 -13.46 1.09
CA GLN A 28 -5.78 -14.08 0.67
C GLN A 28 -6.98 -13.24 1.10
N ARG A 29 -6.97 -12.74 2.34
CA ARG A 29 -8.01 -11.86 2.83
C ARG A 29 -8.06 -10.54 2.06
N LEU A 30 -6.91 -9.94 1.75
CA LEU A 30 -6.85 -8.69 0.99
C LEU A 30 -7.51 -8.84 -0.39
N ALA A 31 -7.23 -9.95 -1.08
CA ALA A 31 -7.82 -10.25 -2.39
C ALA A 31 -9.35 -10.45 -2.34
N GLN A 32 -9.90 -10.87 -1.20
CA GLN A 32 -11.35 -11.03 -1.01
C GLN A 32 -12.03 -9.72 -0.59
N LEU A 33 -11.31 -8.79 0.02
CA LEU A 33 -11.87 -7.55 0.56
C LEU A 33 -12.12 -6.49 -0.50
N LEU A 34 -11.37 -6.51 -1.59
CA LEU A 34 -11.42 -5.48 -2.63
C LEU A 34 -11.86 -6.09 -3.96
N PRO A 35 -12.77 -5.44 -4.70
CA PRO A 35 -13.14 -5.89 -6.04
C PRO A 35 -11.94 -5.75 -6.99
N GLU A 36 -11.84 -6.62 -7.99
CA GLU A 36 -10.74 -6.60 -8.96
C GLU A 36 -10.58 -5.23 -9.65
N SER A 37 -11.70 -4.55 -9.92
CA SER A 37 -11.73 -3.21 -10.52
C SER A 37 -10.98 -2.15 -9.70
N TYR A 38 -10.87 -2.33 -8.38
CA TYR A 38 -10.13 -1.41 -7.51
C TYR A 38 -8.66 -1.35 -7.92
N TYR A 39 -8.04 -2.49 -8.22
CA TYR A 39 -6.60 -2.55 -8.51
C TYR A 39 -6.24 -1.88 -9.84
N GLN A 40 -7.15 -1.91 -10.82
CA GLN A 40 -6.98 -1.22 -12.10
C GLN A 40 -7.13 0.30 -11.98
N GLN A 41 -8.00 0.77 -11.08
CA GLN A 41 -8.29 2.19 -10.91
C GLN A 41 -7.35 2.88 -9.90
N ALA A 42 -6.76 2.11 -8.99
CA ALA A 42 -5.99 2.65 -7.87
C ALA A 42 -4.53 2.94 -8.20
N ALA A 43 -4.05 2.57 -9.40
CA ALA A 43 -2.64 2.68 -9.75
C ALA A 43 -2.39 3.46 -11.04
N THR A 44 -1.35 4.29 -11.02
CA THR A 44 -0.74 4.88 -12.23
C THR A 44 0.42 4.00 -12.65
N GLU A 45 0.39 3.49 -13.87
CA GLU A 45 1.47 2.66 -14.41
C GLU A 45 2.58 3.53 -15.03
N ILE A 46 3.83 3.18 -14.73
CA ILE A 46 5.03 3.82 -15.28
C ILE A 46 6.03 2.76 -15.76
N THR A 47 6.94 3.15 -16.64
CA THR A 47 8.07 2.30 -17.01
C THR A 47 9.17 2.35 -15.95
N LEU A 48 10.11 1.41 -16.00
CA LEU A 48 11.26 1.40 -15.09
C LEU A 48 12.13 2.66 -15.22
N GLU A 49 12.30 3.19 -16.44
CA GLU A 49 13.10 4.39 -16.71
C GLU A 49 12.51 5.64 -16.07
N GLN A 50 11.19 5.67 -15.89
CA GLN A 50 10.46 6.79 -15.27
C GLN A 50 10.55 6.78 -13.74
N ALA A 51 10.91 5.64 -13.13
CA ALA A 51 10.89 5.47 -11.68
C ALA A 51 11.73 6.50 -10.89
N PRO A 52 12.95 6.89 -11.30
CA PRO A 52 13.71 7.90 -10.57
C PRO A 52 13.05 9.28 -10.54
N ALA A 53 12.49 9.73 -11.67
CA ALA A 53 11.79 11.00 -11.75
C ALA A 53 10.51 10.98 -10.90
N TYR A 54 9.72 9.92 -11.02
CA TYR A 54 8.53 9.70 -10.20
C TYR A 54 8.84 9.64 -8.70
N ALA A 55 9.98 9.05 -8.30
CA ALA A 55 10.38 9.03 -6.89
C ALA A 55 10.70 10.43 -6.34
N ALA A 56 11.32 11.31 -7.14
CA ALA A 56 11.57 12.69 -6.77
C ALA A 56 10.25 13.48 -6.61
N ASP A 57 9.30 13.27 -7.51
CA ASP A 57 7.97 13.87 -7.44
C ASP A 57 7.15 13.34 -6.25
N PHE A 58 7.28 12.05 -5.92
CA PHE A 58 6.67 11.46 -4.73
C PHE A 58 7.22 12.07 -3.43
N LEU A 59 8.54 12.22 -3.32
CA LEU A 59 9.19 12.82 -2.15
C LEU A 59 8.86 14.31 -1.99
N SER A 60 8.60 15.02 -3.09
CA SER A 60 8.15 16.42 -3.09
C SER A 60 6.63 16.57 -2.92
N ASN A 61 5.91 15.47 -2.66
CA ASN A 61 4.47 15.44 -2.41
C ASN A 61 3.62 15.90 -3.62
N ASN A 62 4.15 15.76 -4.84
CA ASN A 62 3.46 16.06 -6.10
C ASN A 62 2.64 14.87 -6.63
N ILE A 63 2.83 13.67 -6.06
CA ILE A 63 2.16 12.44 -6.46
C ILE A 63 1.31 11.92 -5.31
N HIS A 64 0.11 11.48 -5.63
CA HIS A 64 -0.81 10.83 -4.71
C HIS A 64 -1.30 9.50 -5.29
N GLY A 65 -1.71 8.59 -4.41
CA GLY A 65 -2.17 7.25 -4.81
C GLY A 65 -1.03 6.24 -4.86
N ARG A 66 -1.09 5.33 -5.82
CA ARG A 66 -0.16 4.21 -5.94
C ARG A 66 0.44 4.17 -7.34
N THR A 67 1.74 3.92 -7.41
CA THR A 67 2.45 3.79 -8.69
C THR A 67 2.79 2.33 -8.93
N LEU A 68 2.44 1.82 -10.11
CA LEU A 68 2.83 0.49 -10.56
C LEU A 68 4.00 0.64 -11.54
N VAL A 69 5.14 0.04 -11.21
CA VAL A 69 6.30 0.05 -12.11
C VAL A 69 6.27 -1.21 -12.95
N ASN A 70 6.07 -1.06 -14.26
CA ASN A 70 6.14 -2.16 -15.19
C ASN A 70 7.61 -2.46 -15.54
N ILE A 71 8.02 -3.70 -15.28
CA ILE A 71 9.37 -4.22 -15.53
C ILE A 71 9.41 -5.20 -16.72
N GLY A 72 8.26 -5.48 -17.33
CA GLY A 72 8.13 -6.35 -18.49
C GLY A 72 7.99 -5.53 -19.77
N GLN A 73 9.09 -5.44 -20.52
CA GLN A 73 9.28 -4.89 -21.88
C GLN A 73 8.49 -3.64 -22.27
#